data_AF-A0A151RD49-F1
#
_entry.id   AF-A0A151RD49-F1
#
_cell.length_a   1.000
_cell.length_b   1.000
_cell.length_c   1.000
_cell.angle_alpha   90.00
_cell.angle_beta   90.00
_cell.angle_gamma   90.00
#
_symmetry.space_group_name_H-M   'P 1'
#
loop_
_entity.id
_entity.type
_entity.pdbx_description
1 polymer ?
#
loop_
_entity_poly.entity_id
_entity_poly.type
_entity_poly.pdbx_seq_one_letter_code
_entity_poly.pdbx_strand_id
1 'polypeptide(L)'
;MQSLWLPQAVCNRIDQTCHCMLWAKSDNTRFWSPVSWDVVTQSKKLGCLGVSEARRVNVSLLGKLVWDLLSAPQKPWVQLLSNLYLHGDFILCAQNKRGASPIWSSIIKALPSLYEGFKPHLGSSTSSLWYTDWSGNGLWCGKVPFVHIADTNKKVADCWVSGEWSFNALYTVLPTELINSVQQLSVVNSPLGLDHFA
;
A
#
# COMPACT_ATOMS: atom_id res chain seq x y z
N MET A 1 5.80 6.15 18.50
CA MET A 1 5.30 5.18 17.50
C MET A 1 6.49 4.44 16.93
N GLN A 2 6.37 3.14 16.68
CA GLN A 2 7.42 2.36 16.03
C GLN A 2 7.48 2.75 14.54
N SER A 3 8.61 3.32 14.12
CA SER A 3 8.81 3.87 12.77
C SER A 3 9.86 3.13 11.94
N LEU A 4 10.44 2.07 12.50
CA LEU A 4 11.54 1.33 11.90
C LEU A 4 11.11 -0.08 11.51
N TRP A 5 11.63 -0.55 10.38
CA TRP A 5 11.57 -1.93 9.96
C TRP A 5 12.48 -2.76 10.85
N LEU A 6 11.91 -3.65 11.65
CA LEU A 6 12.73 -4.47 12.55
C LEU A 6 13.49 -5.55 11.77
N PRO A 7 14.75 -5.85 12.13
CA PRO A 7 15.43 -7.05 11.62
C PRO A 7 14.65 -8.32 11.96
N GLN A 8 14.69 -9.32 11.07
CA GLN A 8 13.92 -10.55 11.27
C GLN A 8 14.29 -11.27 12.57
N ALA A 9 15.57 -11.26 12.95
CA ALA A 9 16.03 -11.85 14.21
C ALA A 9 15.36 -11.24 15.44
N VAL A 10 15.05 -9.93 15.41
CA VAL A 10 14.35 -9.25 16.51
C VAL A 10 12.89 -9.69 16.56
N CYS A 11 12.21 -9.74 15.41
CA CYS A 11 10.84 -10.28 15.32
C CYS A 11 10.77 -11.71 15.86
N ASN A 12 11.65 -12.59 15.39
CA ASN A 12 11.71 -13.98 15.84
C ASN A 12 11.95 -14.11 17.35
N ARG A 13 12.77 -13.23 17.92
CA ARG A 13 13.04 -13.23 19.37
C ARG A 13 11.84 -12.73 20.18
N ILE A 14 11.11 -11.75 19.67
CA ILE A 14 9.84 -11.30 20.27
C ILE A 14 8.83 -12.45 20.23
N ASP A 15 8.62 -13.06 19.06
CA ASP A 15 7.71 -14.19 18.87
C ASP A 15 8.08 -15.37 19.79
N GLN A 16 9.36 -15.71 19.89
CA GLN A 16 9.85 -16.74 20.81
C GLN A 16 9.56 -16.39 22.27
N THR A 17 9.75 -15.13 22.67
CA THR A 17 9.48 -14.68 24.05
C THR A 17 7.98 -14.76 24.35
N CYS A 18 7.14 -14.35 23.42
CA CYS A 18 5.68 -14.46 23.54
C CYS A 18 5.22 -15.93 23.58
N HIS A 19 5.79 -16.79 22.73
CA HIS A 19 5.52 -18.23 22.73
C HIS A 19 5.92 -18.89 24.04
N CYS A 20 7.08 -18.51 24.57
CA CYS A 20 7.54 -18.97 25.87
C CYS A 20 6.60 -18.51 26.99
N MET A 21 6.18 -17.25 26.98
CA MET A 21 5.28 -16.69 27.99
C MET A 21 3.93 -17.43 28.06
N LEU A 22 3.37 -17.87 26.93
CA LEU A 22 2.10 -18.59 26.90
C LEU A 22 2.15 -19.94 27.64
N TRP A 23 3.31 -20.58 27.66
CA TRP A 23 3.48 -21.92 28.24
C TRP A 23 4.42 -21.92 29.45
N ALA A 24 4.81 -20.74 29.92
CA ALA A 24 5.70 -20.58 31.07
C ALA A 24 5.01 -21.12 32.34
N LYS A 25 5.77 -21.90 33.12
CA LYS A 25 5.38 -22.31 34.48
C LYS A 25 6.07 -21.40 35.50
N SER A 26 5.48 -21.30 36.70
CA SER A 26 6.06 -20.54 37.83
C SER A 26 7.46 -21.02 38.21
N ASP A 27 7.68 -22.32 38.04
CA ASP A 27 8.91 -22.97 38.42
C ASP A 27 9.79 -22.95 37.17
N ASN A 28 11.00 -22.40 37.28
CA ASN A 28 11.98 -22.09 36.21
C ASN A 28 12.53 -23.34 35.47
N THR A 29 11.70 -24.36 35.33
CA THR A 29 11.91 -25.65 34.70
C THR A 29 11.66 -25.55 33.19
N ARG A 30 12.39 -26.36 32.44
CA ARG A 30 12.24 -26.47 30.99
C ARG A 30 10.81 -26.94 30.68
N PHE A 31 10.03 -26.12 29.98
CA PHE A 31 8.68 -26.50 29.55
C PHE A 31 8.67 -26.82 28.05
N TRP A 32 7.77 -27.73 27.68
CA TRP A 32 7.47 -28.05 26.29
C TRP A 32 6.29 -27.18 25.83
N SER A 33 6.38 -26.66 24.62
CA SER A 33 5.22 -26.05 23.98
C SER A 33 4.41 -27.14 23.25
N PRO A 34 3.16 -27.40 23.66
CA PRO A 34 2.33 -28.43 23.03
C PRO A 34 1.77 -27.99 21.67
N VAL A 35 1.83 -26.70 21.34
CA VAL A 35 1.22 -26.12 20.13
C VAL A 35 2.26 -25.26 19.40
N SER A 36 2.41 -25.48 18.10
CA SER A 36 3.32 -24.68 17.26
C SER A 36 2.89 -23.22 17.18
N TRP A 37 3.85 -22.31 16.99
CA TRP A 37 3.57 -20.88 16.88
C TRP A 37 2.65 -20.55 15.68
N ASP A 38 2.76 -21.31 14.59
CA ASP A 38 1.90 -21.17 13.42
C ASP A 38 0.42 -21.45 13.73
N VAL A 39 0.13 -22.35 14.66
CA VAL A 39 -1.24 -22.64 15.11
C VAL A 39 -1.71 -21.57 16.10
N VAL A 40 -0.84 -21.09 17.00
CA VAL A 40 -1.19 -20.03 17.96
C VAL A 40 -1.54 -18.72 17.23
N THR A 41 -0.85 -18.42 16.13
CA THR A 41 -1.01 -17.16 15.38
C THR A 41 -2.18 -17.16 14.39
N GLN A 42 -2.82 -18.30 14.15
CA GLN A 42 -4.00 -18.40 13.31
C GLN A 42 -5.20 -17.65 13.90
N SER A 43 -6.14 -17.28 13.02
CA SER A 43 -7.34 -16.53 13.40
C SER A 43 -8.16 -17.25 14.45
N LYS A 44 -8.76 -16.49 15.39
CA LYS A 44 -9.73 -17.00 16.36
C LYS A 44 -10.93 -17.70 15.71
N LYS A 45 -11.27 -17.34 14.47
CA LYS A 45 -12.33 -18.00 13.69
C LYS A 45 -12.03 -19.49 13.43
N LEU A 46 -10.76 -19.89 13.42
CA LEU A 46 -10.31 -21.27 13.26
C LEU A 46 -10.15 -22.00 14.61
N GLY A 47 -10.58 -21.38 15.73
CA GLY A 47 -10.43 -21.95 17.08
C GLY A 47 -9.05 -21.75 17.71
N CYS A 48 -8.18 -20.97 17.06
CA CYS A 48 -6.83 -20.66 17.53
C CYS A 48 -6.79 -19.43 18.46
N LEU A 49 -5.62 -19.13 19.03
CA LEU A 49 -5.46 -18.03 19.99
C LEU A 49 -5.53 -16.65 19.33
N GLY A 50 -5.16 -16.53 18.05
CA GLY A 50 -5.17 -15.26 17.32
C GLY A 50 -4.10 -14.28 17.76
N VAL A 51 -2.94 -14.77 18.22
CA VAL A 51 -1.80 -13.90 18.55
C VAL A 51 -1.15 -13.42 17.25
N SER A 52 -0.90 -12.12 17.13
CA SER A 52 -0.26 -11.58 15.93
C SER A 52 1.25 -11.80 15.96
N GLU A 53 1.80 -12.33 14.87
CA GLU A 53 3.25 -12.42 14.64
C GLU A 53 3.90 -11.03 14.66
N ALA A 54 5.06 -10.90 15.31
CA ALA A 54 5.76 -9.63 15.48
C ALA A 54 6.08 -8.94 14.16
N ARG A 55 6.40 -9.69 13.09
CA ARG A 55 6.60 -9.14 11.74
C ARG A 55 5.34 -8.47 11.21
N ARG A 56 4.17 -9.12 11.35
CA ARG A 56 2.88 -8.58 10.88
C ARG A 56 2.50 -7.32 11.65
N VAL A 57 2.74 -7.30 12.97
CA VAL A 57 2.53 -6.12 13.80
C VAL A 57 3.47 -4.96 13.39
N ASN A 58 4.74 -5.25 13.09
CA ASN A 58 5.66 -4.22 12.59
C ASN A 58 5.17 -3.63 11.27
N VAL A 59 4.73 -4.47 10.33
CA VAL A 59 4.18 -4.02 9.04
C VAL A 59 2.91 -3.19 9.25
N SER A 60 1.99 -3.60 10.13
CA SER A 60 0.76 -2.83 10.39
C SER A 60 1.03 -1.47 11.02
N LEU A 61 2.03 -1.39 11.91
CA LEU A 61 2.46 -0.12 12.51
C LEU A 61 3.09 0.83 11.48
N LEU A 62 3.91 0.29 10.55
CA LEU A 62 4.41 1.06 9.41
C LEU A 62 3.29 1.45 8.44
N GLY A 63 2.29 0.58 8.26
CA GLY A 63 1.11 0.86 7.46
C GLY A 63 0.27 2.01 8.00
N LYS A 64 0.22 2.18 9.33
CA LYS A 64 -0.38 3.37 9.93
C LYS A 64 0.35 4.67 9.52
N LEU A 65 1.68 4.63 9.36
CA LEU A 65 2.44 5.78 8.87
C LEU A 65 2.14 6.04 7.38
N VAL A 66 2.06 4.98 6.56
CA VAL A 66 1.64 5.10 5.15
C VAL A 66 0.24 5.71 5.07
N TRP A 67 -0.70 5.22 5.89
CA TRP A 67 -2.05 5.75 5.97
C TRP A 67 -2.09 7.22 6.37
N ASP A 68 -1.28 7.62 7.34
CA ASP A 68 -1.16 9.02 7.76
C ASP A 68 -0.59 9.91 6.65
N LEU A 69 0.34 9.39 5.85
CA LEU A 69 0.88 10.08 4.67
C LEU A 69 -0.20 10.32 3.60
N LEU A 70 -1.18 9.42 3.48
CA LEU A 70 -2.30 9.54 2.53
C LEU A 70 -3.45 10.40 3.08
N SER A 71 -3.86 10.16 4.32
CA SER A 71 -5.10 10.73 4.89
C SER A 71 -4.89 12.04 5.64
N ALA A 72 -3.67 12.33 6.12
CA ALA A 72 -3.42 13.45 7.03
C ALA A 72 -2.21 14.31 6.60
N PRO A 73 -2.29 14.97 5.42
CA PRO A 73 -1.21 15.81 4.90
C PRO A 73 -0.87 17.02 5.79
N GLN A 74 -1.75 17.41 6.72
CA GLN A 74 -1.54 18.49 7.67
C GLN A 74 -0.54 18.16 8.80
N LYS A 75 -0.18 16.89 9.00
CA LYS A 75 0.76 16.51 10.06
C LYS A 75 2.17 17.02 9.71
N PRO A 76 2.90 17.70 10.62
CA PRO A 76 4.21 18.29 10.30
C PRO A 76 5.23 17.30 9.75
N TRP A 77 5.28 16.08 10.31
CA TRP A 77 6.20 15.05 9.82
C TRP A 77 5.82 14.52 8.44
N VAL A 78 4.52 14.51 8.10
CA VAL A 78 4.03 14.14 6.77
C VAL A 78 4.43 15.19 5.75
N GLN A 79 4.24 16.47 6.07
CA GLN A 79 4.68 17.59 5.23
C GLN A 79 6.19 17.52 4.97
N LEU A 80 6.98 17.27 6.02
CA LEU A 80 8.43 17.16 5.90
C LEU A 80 8.84 15.99 4.99
N LEU A 81 8.31 14.78 5.22
CA LEU A 81 8.66 13.62 4.39
C LEU A 81 8.15 13.76 2.95
N SER A 82 6.96 14.30 2.76
CA SER A 82 6.40 14.55 1.43
C SER A 82 7.28 15.52 0.63
N ASN A 83 7.70 16.62 1.26
CA ASN A 83 8.57 17.62 0.63
C ASN A 83 9.99 17.09 0.36
N LEU A 84 10.52 16.18 1.19
CA LEU A 84 11.85 15.61 1.04
C LEU A 84 11.92 14.49 -0.01
N TYR A 85 10.86 13.68 -0.12
CA TYR A 85 10.92 12.43 -0.90
C TYR A 85 9.89 12.32 -2.01
N LEU A 86 8.68 12.85 -1.83
CA LEU A 86 7.57 12.67 -2.76
C LEU A 86 7.48 13.79 -3.80
N HIS A 87 7.76 15.04 -3.45
CA HIS A 87 7.67 16.19 -4.37
C HIS A 87 6.37 16.26 -5.19
N GLY A 88 5.26 15.77 -4.65
CA GLY A 88 3.96 15.70 -5.35
C GLY A 88 3.61 14.34 -5.96
N ASP A 89 4.55 13.38 -5.96
CA ASP A 89 4.28 12.01 -6.37
C ASP A 89 3.50 11.21 -5.33
N PHE A 90 2.78 10.20 -5.79
CA PHE A 90 2.09 9.25 -4.91
C PHE A 90 3.06 8.38 -4.14
N ILE A 91 2.81 8.17 -2.84
CA ILE A 91 3.66 7.32 -2.00
C ILE A 91 3.77 5.88 -2.50
N LEU A 92 2.73 5.38 -3.17
CA LEU A 92 2.74 4.03 -3.72
C LEU A 92 3.72 3.86 -4.89
N CYS A 93 4.08 4.95 -5.57
CA CYS A 93 5.10 4.99 -6.62
C CYS A 93 6.49 5.34 -6.08
N ALA A 94 6.60 5.64 -4.78
CA ALA A 94 7.81 6.17 -4.22
C ALA A 94 8.92 5.13 -4.17
N GLN A 95 10.11 5.53 -4.61
CA GLN A 95 11.30 4.70 -4.57
C GLN A 95 12.27 5.18 -3.50
N ASN A 96 13.05 4.24 -2.96
CA ASN A 96 14.06 4.58 -1.99
C ASN A 96 15.29 5.18 -2.70
N LYS A 97 15.68 6.40 -2.33
CA LYS A 97 16.88 7.08 -2.84
C LYS A 97 18.10 6.73 -1.98
N ARG A 98 19.30 6.71 -2.56
CA ARG A 98 20.54 6.54 -1.77
C ARG A 98 20.65 7.66 -0.74
N GLY A 99 20.96 7.31 0.51
CA GLY A 99 21.04 8.26 1.62
C GLY A 99 19.70 8.69 2.22
N ALA A 100 18.59 8.01 1.88
CA ALA A 100 17.32 8.26 2.53
C ALA A 100 17.36 7.93 4.03
N SER A 101 16.48 8.59 4.79
CA SER A 101 16.38 8.34 6.22
C SER A 101 15.99 6.89 6.52
N PRO A 102 16.41 6.32 7.67
CA PRO A 102 15.99 4.98 8.06
C PRO A 102 14.48 4.83 8.19
N ILE A 103 13.78 5.91 8.57
CA ILE A 103 12.31 5.96 8.67
C ILE A 103 11.71 5.81 7.27
N TRP A 104 12.14 6.64 6.30
CA TRP A 104 11.66 6.54 4.92
C TRP A 104 11.93 5.17 4.32
N SER A 105 13.16 4.66 4.49
CA SER A 105 13.54 3.33 4.03
C SER A 105 12.66 2.23 4.62
N SER A 106 12.24 2.38 5.88
CA SER A 106 11.35 1.44 6.55
C SER A 106 9.92 1.49 6.01
N ILE A 107 9.41 2.70 5.73
CA ILE A 107 8.10 2.91 5.11
C ILE A 107 8.06 2.26 3.73
N ILE A 108 9.04 2.58 2.87
CA ILE A 108 9.12 2.00 1.51
C ILE A 108 9.27 0.49 1.56
N LYS A 109 9.99 -0.06 2.54
CA LYS A 109 10.14 -1.52 2.68
C LYS A 109 8.86 -2.24 3.08
N ALA A 110 7.97 -1.60 3.84
CA ALA A 110 6.66 -2.16 4.20
C ALA A 110 5.61 -2.01 3.10
N LEU A 111 5.82 -1.08 2.17
CA LEU A 111 4.85 -0.70 1.16
C LEU A 111 4.39 -1.88 0.26
N PRO A 112 5.26 -2.80 -0.22
CA PRO A 112 4.83 -3.94 -1.02
C PRO A 112 3.86 -4.87 -0.28
N SER A 113 4.04 -5.05 1.04
CA SER A 113 3.16 -5.90 1.85
C SER A 113 1.80 -5.25 2.13
N LEU A 114 1.68 -3.94 1.93
CA LEU A 114 0.46 -3.19 2.15
C LEU A 114 -0.28 -2.88 0.85
N TYR A 115 0.38 -3.01 -0.29
CA TYR A 115 -0.14 -2.65 -1.61
C TYR A 115 -1.47 -3.33 -1.93
N GLU A 116 -1.61 -4.61 -1.59
CA GLU A 116 -2.85 -5.38 -1.76
C GLU A 116 -4.05 -4.81 -0.97
N GLY A 117 -3.78 -4.08 0.11
CA GLY A 117 -4.80 -3.46 0.96
C GLY A 117 -5.28 -2.09 0.48
N PHE A 118 -4.56 -1.44 -0.45
CA PHE A 118 -4.91 -0.12 -0.96
C PHE A 118 -5.68 -0.22 -2.27
N LYS A 119 -6.77 0.53 -2.41
CA LYS A 119 -7.49 0.66 -3.68
C LYS A 119 -7.46 2.10 -4.17
N PRO A 120 -7.21 2.33 -5.47
CA PRO A 120 -7.28 3.66 -6.03
C PRO A 120 -8.71 4.19 -5.91
N HIS A 121 -8.85 5.35 -5.27
CA HIS A 121 -10.07 6.13 -5.22
C HIS A 121 -9.87 7.39 -6.06
N LEU A 122 -10.46 7.39 -7.25
CA LEU A 122 -10.40 8.52 -8.15
C LEU A 122 -11.36 9.59 -7.66
N GLY A 123 -10.80 10.73 -7.24
CA GLY A 123 -11.52 11.80 -6.56
C GLY A 123 -11.61 13.08 -7.38
N SER A 124 -10.64 13.32 -8.29
CA SER A 124 -10.68 14.43 -9.23
C SER A 124 -9.94 14.04 -10.46
N SER A 125 -10.70 14.05 -11.53
CA SER A 125 -10.39 13.52 -12.84
C SER A 125 -9.37 14.38 -13.62
N THR A 126 -8.46 15.09 -12.94
CA THR A 126 -7.42 15.93 -13.53
C THR A 126 -6.15 15.16 -13.87
N SER A 127 -5.96 13.96 -13.31
CA SER A 127 -4.84 13.08 -13.58
C SER A 127 -4.77 12.67 -15.06
N SER A 128 -3.55 12.58 -15.59
CA SER A 128 -3.32 12.13 -16.96
C SER A 128 -3.60 10.63 -17.06
N LEU A 129 -4.37 10.23 -18.08
CA LEU A 129 -4.67 8.83 -18.33
C LEU A 129 -3.38 7.98 -18.48
N TRP A 130 -2.35 8.55 -19.11
CA TRP A 130 -1.16 7.83 -19.54
C TRP A 130 0.04 7.98 -18.60
N TYR A 131 0.22 9.18 -18.03
CA TYR A 131 1.46 9.58 -17.36
C TYR A 131 1.34 9.67 -15.84
N THR A 132 0.20 9.30 -15.27
CA THR A 132 0.02 9.21 -13.82
C THR A 132 -0.47 7.82 -13.45
N ASP A 133 0.01 7.25 -12.35
CA ASP A 133 -0.44 5.94 -11.86
C ASP A 133 -1.69 6.09 -11.00
N TRP A 134 -2.79 6.42 -11.66
CA TRP A 134 -4.12 6.53 -11.04
C TRP A 134 -4.77 5.16 -10.80
N SER A 135 -4.31 4.12 -11.48
CA SER A 135 -4.87 2.76 -11.41
C SER A 135 -4.21 1.85 -10.38
N GLY A 136 -3.11 2.28 -9.75
CA GLY A 136 -2.34 1.45 -8.81
C GLY A 136 -1.71 0.25 -9.50
N ASN A 137 -1.37 0.41 -10.77
CA ASN A 137 -0.91 -0.67 -11.64
C ASN A 137 0.30 -0.22 -12.46
N GLY A 138 0.90 0.92 -12.12
CA GLY A 138 1.94 1.59 -12.88
C GLY A 138 1.38 2.46 -14.00
N LEU A 139 2.31 3.16 -14.67
CA LEU A 139 2.03 4.07 -15.77
C LEU A 139 1.50 3.29 -16.99
N TRP A 140 0.38 3.73 -17.54
CA TRP A 140 -0.21 3.09 -18.72
C TRP A 140 0.63 3.25 -19.96
N CYS A 141 1.38 4.36 -20.09
CA CYS A 141 2.29 4.57 -21.20
C CYS A 141 3.35 3.47 -21.34
N GLY A 142 3.72 2.79 -20.24
CA GLY A 142 4.66 1.66 -20.26
C GLY A 142 4.00 0.31 -20.58
N LYS A 143 2.67 0.25 -20.63
CA LYS A 143 1.89 -0.98 -20.91
C LYS A 143 1.34 -1.03 -22.34
N VAL A 144 1.46 0.07 -23.09
CA VAL A 144 1.08 0.14 -24.51
C VAL A 144 2.33 0.30 -25.37
N PRO A 145 2.34 -0.21 -26.62
CA PRO A 145 3.48 -0.08 -27.52
C PRO A 145 3.83 1.38 -27.84
N PHE A 146 2.81 2.24 -27.90
CA PHE A 146 2.94 3.69 -28.11
C PHE A 146 1.69 4.40 -27.59
N VAL A 147 1.81 5.70 -27.31
CA VAL A 147 0.68 6.60 -27.03
C VAL A 147 0.51 7.53 -28.23
N HIS A 148 -0.67 7.54 -28.84
CA HIS A 148 -0.94 8.43 -29.98
C HIS A 148 -0.93 9.89 -29.53
N ILE A 149 -0.39 10.80 -30.36
CA ILE A 149 -0.23 12.23 -30.02
C ILE A 149 -1.56 12.89 -29.65
N ALA A 150 -2.65 12.47 -30.30
CA ALA A 150 -4.00 12.98 -30.00
C ALA A 150 -4.50 12.58 -28.61
N ASP A 151 -3.94 11.52 -28.01
CA ASP A 151 -4.37 11.00 -26.71
C ASP A 151 -3.46 11.46 -25.56
N THR A 152 -2.31 12.08 -25.85
CA THR A 152 -1.29 12.47 -24.86
C THR A 152 -1.87 13.33 -23.73
N ASN A 153 -2.79 14.23 -24.06
CA ASN A 153 -3.41 15.15 -23.11
C ASN A 153 -4.73 14.63 -22.50
N LYS A 154 -5.10 13.37 -22.80
CA LYS A 154 -6.33 12.78 -22.26
C LYS A 154 -6.21 12.60 -20.75
N LYS A 155 -7.25 13.02 -20.06
CA LYS A 155 -7.41 12.84 -18.63
C LYS A 155 -8.27 11.63 -18.35
N VAL A 156 -8.18 11.14 -17.11
CA VAL A 156 -9.02 10.05 -16.65
C VAL A 156 -10.51 10.41 -16.70
N ALA A 157 -10.86 11.71 -16.51
CA ALA A 157 -12.22 12.23 -16.68
C ALA A 157 -12.82 11.91 -18.05
N ASP A 158 -11.99 12.08 -19.08
CA ASP A 158 -12.45 12.06 -20.46
C ASP A 158 -12.88 10.66 -20.89
N CYS A 159 -12.43 9.64 -20.14
CA CYS A 159 -12.72 8.22 -20.39
C CYS A 159 -13.78 7.66 -19.42
N TRP A 160 -14.27 8.44 -18.47
CA TRP A 160 -15.33 8.05 -17.53
C TRP A 160 -16.62 8.81 -17.87
N VAL A 161 -17.57 8.12 -18.50
CA VAL A 161 -18.82 8.74 -18.98
C VAL A 161 -20.01 8.01 -18.36
N SER A 162 -20.84 8.75 -17.63
CA SER A 162 -22.11 8.25 -17.08
C SER A 162 -22.01 6.97 -16.22
N GLY A 163 -20.88 6.77 -15.52
CA GLY A 163 -20.68 5.62 -14.64
C GLY A 163 -20.03 4.40 -15.31
N GLU A 164 -19.65 4.51 -16.58
CA GLU A 164 -18.94 3.46 -17.31
C GLU A 164 -17.65 4.00 -17.94
N TRP A 165 -16.64 3.13 -18.03
CA TRP A 165 -15.41 3.42 -18.75
C TRP A 165 -15.65 3.30 -20.26
N SER A 166 -15.44 4.41 -20.98
CA SER A 166 -15.52 4.46 -22.44
C SER A 166 -14.19 4.88 -23.03
N PHE A 167 -13.54 3.94 -23.73
CA PHE A 167 -12.25 4.15 -24.40
C PHE A 167 -12.39 4.29 -25.92
N ASN A 168 -13.61 4.33 -26.45
CA ASN A 168 -13.89 4.37 -27.90
C ASN A 168 -13.36 5.64 -28.58
N ALA A 169 -13.10 6.69 -27.80
CA ALA A 169 -12.57 7.97 -28.28
C ALA A 169 -11.02 8.02 -28.32
N LEU A 170 -10.33 6.95 -27.91
CA LEU A 170 -8.87 6.87 -27.96
C LEU A 170 -8.41 6.32 -29.31
N TYR A 171 -7.37 6.94 -29.86
CA TYR A 171 -6.68 6.44 -31.05
C TYR A 171 -5.66 5.35 -30.70
N THR A 172 -5.25 5.29 -29.43
CA THR A 172 -4.30 4.32 -28.89
C THR A 172 -5.02 3.00 -28.59
N VAL A 173 -4.51 1.90 -29.16
CA VAL A 173 -5.07 0.56 -28.90
C VAL A 173 -4.68 0.09 -27.51
N LEU A 174 -5.69 -0.16 -26.68
CA LEU A 174 -5.52 -0.67 -25.32
C LEU A 174 -5.59 -2.21 -25.29
N PRO A 175 -4.67 -2.90 -24.59
CA PRO A 175 -4.79 -4.32 -24.31
C PRO A 175 -6.06 -4.63 -23.51
N THR A 176 -6.70 -5.76 -23.80
CA THR A 176 -7.94 -6.19 -23.12
C THR A 176 -7.75 -6.41 -21.62
N GLU A 177 -6.56 -6.87 -21.20
CA GLU A 177 -6.21 -7.00 -19.78
C GLU A 177 -6.26 -5.67 -19.04
N LEU A 178 -5.82 -4.59 -19.70
CA LEU A 178 -5.79 -3.25 -19.14
C LEU A 178 -7.21 -2.72 -18.97
N ILE A 179 -8.07 -2.90 -19.98
CA ILE A 179 -9.49 -2.50 -19.92
C ILE A 179 -10.22 -3.23 -18.78
N ASN A 180 -10.02 -4.55 -18.67
CA ASN A 180 -10.66 -5.36 -17.63
C ASN A 180 -10.22 -4.95 -16.21
N SER A 181 -8.94 -4.59 -16.03
CA SER A 181 -8.43 -4.14 -14.72
C SER A 181 -9.11 -2.84 -14.26
N VAL A 182 -9.57 -2.03 -15.20
CA VAL A 182 -10.10 -0.69 -14.96
C VAL A 182 -11.60 -0.70 -14.77
N GLN A 183 -12.30 -1.63 -15.42
CA GLN A 183 -13.73 -1.86 -15.18
C GLN A 183 -14.05 -2.19 -13.71
N GLN A 184 -13.07 -2.65 -12.94
CA GLN A 184 -13.21 -2.88 -11.49
C GLN A 184 -13.08 -1.60 -10.64
N LEU A 185 -12.63 -0.49 -11.23
CA LEU A 185 -12.45 0.79 -10.57
C LEU A 185 -13.66 1.69 -10.82
N SER A 186 -14.27 2.20 -9.75
CA SER A 186 -15.32 3.22 -9.82
C SER A 186 -14.75 4.59 -9.52
N VAL A 187 -15.02 5.59 -10.37
CA VAL A 187 -14.76 6.99 -10.04
C VAL A 187 -15.88 7.49 -9.14
N VAL A 188 -15.56 7.70 -7.86
CA VAL A 188 -16.50 8.29 -6.90
C VAL A 188 -16.10 9.73 -6.71
N ASN A 189 -17.02 10.67 -7.01
CA ASN A 189 -16.78 12.10 -6.78
C ASN A 189 -16.42 12.35 -5.31
N SER A 190 -15.12 12.39 -5.01
CA SER A 190 -14.63 12.59 -3.65
C SER A 190 -14.65 14.08 -3.33
N PRO A 191 -15.13 14.49 -2.15
CA PRO A 191 -15.11 15.89 -1.73
C PRO A 191 -13.69 16.47 -1.60
N LEU A 192 -12.65 15.62 -1.59
CA LEU A 192 -11.25 16.03 -1.51
C LEU A 192 -10.67 16.54 -2.83
N GLY A 193 -11.33 16.30 -3.97
CA GLY A 193 -10.92 16.89 -5.25
C GLY A 193 -9.52 16.48 -5.74
N LEU A 194 -8.98 15.35 -5.28
CA LEU A 194 -7.73 14.74 -5.75
C LEU A 194 -7.86 13.21 -5.78
N ASP A 195 -7.22 12.59 -6.76
CA ASP A 195 -7.06 11.12 -6.80
C ASP A 195 -6.18 10.69 -5.62
N HIS A 196 -6.64 9.70 -4.87
CA HIS A 196 -5.94 9.20 -3.69
C HIS A 196 -6.15 7.69 -3.57
N PHE A 197 -5.26 7.02 -2.86
CA PHE A 197 -5.44 5.61 -2.53
C PHE A 197 -6.01 5.52 -1.12
N ALA A 198 -7.03 4.67 -0.94
CA ALA A 198 -7.70 4.41 0.34
C ALA A 198 -7.95 2.91 0.55
#